data_AF-A0A1V6HCT9-F1
#
_entry.id   AF-A0A1V6HCT9-F1
#
_cell.length_a   1.000
_cell.length_b   1.000
_cell.length_c   1.000
_cell.angle_alpha   90.00
_cell.angle_beta   90.00
_cell.angle_gamma   90.00
#
_symmetry.space_group_name_H-M   'P 1'
#
loop_
_entity.id
_entity.type
_entity.pdbx_description
1 polymer ?
#
loop_
_entity_poly.entity_id
_entity_poly.type
_entity_poly.pdbx_seq_one_letter_code
_entity_poly.pdbx_strand_id
1 'polypeptide(L)'
;MEHLEFIDKLNEFGIQIRSTKIENNTQTIEIPHPFRIESDFVDIKNFECKYRKEPLFSGQTALQAIISEAIDIDSWKHSIHNEISPENYDKFREIIQNKIIKRASEIEMLLTVYFQLNHEISNINQI
;
A
#
# COMPACT_ATOMS: atom_id res chain seq x y z
N MET A 1 -1.38 -16.01 2.31
CA MET A 1 -2.02 -15.68 3.60
C MET A 1 -3.52 -15.49 3.40
N GLU A 2 -4.35 -16.18 4.16
CA GLU A 2 -5.80 -16.00 4.11
C GLU A 2 -6.23 -14.71 4.82
N HIS A 3 -7.44 -14.20 4.51
CA HIS A 3 -7.88 -12.92 5.04
C HIS A 3 -7.90 -12.88 6.58
N LEU A 4 -8.38 -13.93 7.25
CA LEU A 4 -8.42 -13.98 8.71
C LEU A 4 -7.01 -13.97 9.33
N GLU A 5 -6.10 -14.78 8.81
CA GLU A 5 -4.70 -14.80 9.27
C GLU A 5 -4.03 -13.44 9.11
N PHE A 6 -4.35 -12.71 8.02
CA PHE A 6 -3.86 -11.36 7.80
C PHE A 6 -4.40 -10.36 8.85
N ILE A 7 -5.69 -10.44 9.18
CA ILE A 7 -6.30 -9.60 10.21
C ILE A 7 -5.74 -9.90 11.59
N ASP A 8 -5.55 -11.17 11.94
CA ASP A 8 -4.99 -11.58 13.23
C ASP A 8 -3.58 -11.03 13.42
N LYS A 9 -2.73 -11.10 12.40
CA LYS A 9 -1.38 -10.49 12.44
C LYS A 9 -1.40 -8.98 12.64
N LEU A 10 -2.37 -8.27 12.08
CA LEU A 10 -2.49 -6.83 12.29
C LEU A 10 -2.92 -6.50 13.71
N ASN A 11 -3.80 -7.31 14.28
CA ASN A 11 -4.24 -7.17 15.67
C ASN A 11 -3.10 -7.38 16.67
N GLU A 12 -2.12 -8.25 16.37
CA GLU A 12 -0.91 -8.41 17.20
C GLU A 12 -0.12 -7.10 17.34
N PHE A 13 -0.13 -6.23 16.32
CA PHE A 13 0.51 -4.91 16.37
C PHE A 13 -0.42 -3.80 16.88
N GLY A 14 -1.62 -4.13 17.38
CA GLY A 14 -2.60 -3.12 17.80
C GLY A 14 -3.15 -2.25 16.66
N ILE A 15 -2.92 -2.63 15.39
CA ILE A 15 -3.27 -1.83 14.23
C ILE A 15 -4.57 -2.34 13.61
N GLN A 16 -5.56 -1.45 13.54
CA GLN A 16 -6.81 -1.70 12.82
C GLN A 16 -6.80 -0.95 11.50
N ILE A 17 -6.93 -1.67 10.39
CA ILE A 17 -7.11 -1.05 9.08
C ILE A 17 -8.59 -0.75 8.88
N ARG A 18 -8.94 0.54 8.92
CA ARG A 18 -10.28 1.02 8.53
C ARG A 18 -10.17 1.69 7.17
N SER A 19 -10.91 1.17 6.19
CA SER A 19 -11.05 1.87 4.92
C SER A 19 -12.07 2.98 5.07
N THR A 20 -11.69 4.20 4.71
CA THR A 20 -12.61 5.34 4.57
C THR A 20 -13.18 5.43 3.16
N LYS A 21 -13.07 4.37 2.34
CA LYS A 21 -13.66 4.33 1.01
C LYS A 21 -15.18 4.41 1.13
N ILE A 22 -15.72 5.54 0.72
CA ILE A 22 -17.17 5.77 0.63
C ILE A 22 -17.62 5.31 -0.75
N GLU A 23 -18.68 4.51 -0.80
CA GLU A 23 -19.29 4.10 -2.06
C GLU A 23 -19.69 5.33 -2.88
N ASN A 24 -19.50 5.27 -4.19
CA ASN A 24 -19.73 6.36 -5.14
C ASN A 24 -18.80 7.59 -5.05
N ASN A 25 -17.84 7.61 -4.12
CA ASN A 25 -16.76 8.60 -4.12
C ASN A 25 -15.57 8.12 -4.96
N THR A 26 -15.01 9.04 -5.74
CA THR A 26 -13.81 8.78 -6.52
C THR A 26 -12.58 8.98 -5.63
N GLN A 27 -11.76 7.94 -5.53
CA GLN A 27 -10.42 8.05 -4.98
C GLN A 27 -9.42 8.16 -6.12
N THR A 28 -8.51 9.12 -6.05
CA THR A 28 -7.43 9.28 -7.03
C THR A 28 -6.12 8.79 -6.45
N ILE A 29 -5.41 7.96 -7.20
CA ILE A 29 -4.04 7.53 -6.91
C ILE A 29 -3.13 8.13 -7.99
N GLU A 30 -2.08 8.81 -7.57
CA GLU A 30 -1.00 9.25 -8.45
C GLU A 30 -0.07 8.08 -8.74
N ILE A 31 0.29 7.89 -10.01
CA ILE A 31 1.29 6.93 -10.48
C ILE A 31 2.51 7.74 -10.94
N PRO A 32 3.51 7.94 -10.06
CA PRO A 32 4.68 8.73 -10.38
C PRO A 32 5.55 8.01 -11.42
N HIS A 33 6.12 8.77 -12.35
CA HIS A 33 7.04 8.25 -13.36
C HIS A 33 8.42 8.88 -13.16
N PRO A 34 9.45 8.13 -12.74
CA PRO A 34 10.79 8.68 -12.49
C PRO A 34 11.42 9.38 -13.70
N PHE A 35 10.97 9.02 -14.91
CA PHE A 35 11.54 9.48 -16.18
C PHE A 35 10.56 10.32 -17.03
N ARG A 36 9.37 10.66 -16.53
CA ARG A 36 8.42 11.54 -17.23
C ARG A 36 8.17 12.80 -16.40
N ILE A 37 7.92 13.90 -17.10
CA ILE A 37 7.59 15.20 -16.47
C ILE A 37 6.20 15.17 -15.83
N GLU A 38 5.28 14.37 -16.39
CA GLU A 38 3.91 14.25 -15.91
C GLU A 38 3.68 12.87 -15.29
N SER A 39 3.11 12.86 -14.07
CA SER A 39 2.55 11.66 -13.43
C SER A 39 1.24 11.26 -14.10
N ASP A 40 0.97 9.95 -14.14
CA ASP A 40 -0.36 9.46 -14.51
C ASP A 40 -1.26 9.43 -13.26
N PHE A 41 -2.58 9.47 -13.45
CA PHE A 41 -3.54 9.40 -12.35
C PHE A 41 -4.56 8.31 -12.64
N VAL A 42 -4.82 7.47 -11.63
CA VAL A 42 -5.86 6.45 -11.67
C VAL A 42 -6.99 6.84 -10.72
N ASP A 43 -8.18 6.94 -11.27
CA ASP A 43 -9.42 7.17 -10.52
C ASP A 43 -10.08 5.81 -10.23
N ILE A 44 -10.40 5.59 -8.96
CA ILE A 44 -11.04 4.39 -8.44
C ILE A 44 -12.42 4.75 -7.92
N LYS A 45 -13.47 4.12 -8.46
CA LYS A 45 -14.84 4.28 -8.00
C LYS A 45 -15.56 2.94 -8.09
N ASN A 46 -16.20 2.50 -7.00
CA ASN A 46 -16.97 1.26 -6.95
C ASN A 46 -16.20 0.03 -7.49
N PHE A 47 -14.93 -0.11 -7.08
CA PHE A 47 -14.00 -1.17 -7.54
C PHE A 47 -13.62 -1.14 -9.03
N GLU A 48 -14.07 -0.14 -9.78
CA GLU A 48 -13.57 0.14 -11.12
C GLU A 48 -12.35 1.06 -11.05
N CYS A 49 -11.27 0.69 -11.75
CA CYS A 49 -10.06 1.50 -11.88
C CYS A 49 -9.94 2.00 -13.31
N LYS A 50 -9.83 3.33 -13.51
CA LYS A 50 -9.66 3.95 -14.83
C LYS A 50 -8.59 5.02 -14.78
N TYR A 51 -7.78 5.12 -15.84
CA TYR A 51 -6.90 6.28 -15.96
C TYR A 51 -7.74 7.54 -16.14
N ARG A 52 -7.36 8.61 -15.46
CA ARG A 52 -7.97 9.93 -15.68
C ARG A 52 -7.71 10.45 -17.09
N LYS A 53 -6.53 10.13 -17.62
CA LYS A 53 -6.09 10.43 -18.98
C LYS A 53 -5.37 9.19 -19.49
N GLU A 54 -5.84 8.64 -20.61
CA GLU A 54 -5.21 7.45 -21.19
C GLU A 54 -3.73 7.72 -21.50
N PRO A 55 -2.80 6.93 -20.93
CA PRO A 55 -1.39 7.16 -21.18
C PRO A 55 -1.06 6.76 -22.61
N LEU A 56 -0.43 7.67 -23.36
CA LEU A 56 -0.09 7.48 -24.79
C LEU A 56 0.79 6.25 -25.07
N PHE A 57 1.52 5.76 -24.07
CA PHE A 57 2.51 4.68 -24.22
C PHE A 57 2.40 3.61 -23.13
N SER A 58 1.28 3.51 -22.43
CA SER A 58 1.11 2.45 -21.42
C SER A 58 0.47 1.22 -22.06
N GLY A 59 1.20 0.10 -22.07
CA GLY A 59 0.61 -1.22 -22.32
C GLY A 59 -0.07 -1.82 -21.08
N GLN A 60 -0.02 -1.12 -19.93
CA GLN A 60 -0.61 -1.57 -18.68
C GLN A 60 -2.00 -0.95 -18.49
N THR A 61 -2.93 -1.76 -17.97
CA THR A 61 -4.21 -1.31 -17.45
C THR A 61 -4.04 -0.50 -16.16
N ALA A 62 -5.05 0.30 -15.81
CA ALA A 62 -5.04 1.11 -14.60
C ALA A 62 -4.82 0.30 -13.31
N LEU A 63 -5.40 -0.92 -13.22
CA LEU A 63 -5.18 -1.81 -12.09
C LEU A 63 -3.74 -2.34 -12.04
N GLN A 64 -3.18 -2.74 -13.19
CA GLN A 64 -1.78 -3.21 -13.26
C GLN A 64 -0.79 -2.11 -12.85
N ALA A 65 -1.05 -0.85 -13.20
CA ALA A 65 -0.24 0.27 -12.76
C ALA A 65 -0.32 0.50 -11.25
N ILE A 66 -1.52 0.43 -10.66
CA ILE A 66 -1.66 0.52 -9.19
C ILE A 66 -0.93 -0.63 -8.49
N ILE A 67 -1.06 -1.87 -8.99
CA ILE A 67 -0.36 -3.03 -8.43
C ILE A 67 1.15 -2.81 -8.51
N SER A 68 1.65 -2.36 -9.67
CA SER A 68 3.07 -2.06 -9.90
C SER A 68 3.61 -1.06 -8.89
N GLU A 69 2.88 0.02 -8.66
CA GLU A 69 3.23 1.06 -7.68
C GLU A 69 3.23 0.50 -6.25
N ALA A 70 2.20 -0.26 -5.88
CA ALA A 70 2.09 -0.82 -4.53
C ALA A 70 3.21 -1.82 -4.19
N ILE A 71 3.64 -2.64 -5.15
CA ILE A 71 4.64 -3.68 -4.93
C ILE A 71 6.08 -3.20 -5.08
N ASP A 72 6.33 -1.99 -5.57
CA ASP A 72 7.66 -1.45 -5.88
C ASP A 72 8.45 -2.43 -6.79
N ILE A 73 8.24 -2.25 -8.09
CA ILE A 73 8.57 -3.18 -9.17
C ILE A 73 10.05 -3.63 -9.18
N ASP A 74 10.98 -2.88 -8.59
CA ASP A 74 12.40 -3.27 -8.54
C ASP A 74 12.62 -4.57 -7.74
N SER A 75 11.72 -4.86 -6.80
CA SER A 75 11.69 -6.13 -6.07
C SER A 75 11.18 -7.31 -6.91
N TRP A 76 10.33 -7.03 -7.91
CA TRP A 76 9.58 -8.05 -8.67
C TRP A 76 10.13 -8.30 -10.08
N LYS A 77 10.86 -7.35 -10.69
CA LYS A 77 11.52 -7.50 -12.02
C LYS A 77 12.44 -8.72 -12.16
N HIS A 78 12.86 -9.30 -11.04
CA HIS A 78 13.70 -10.50 -11.00
C HIS A 78 12.89 -11.80 -10.77
N SER A 79 11.56 -11.72 -10.73
CA SER A 79 10.65 -12.86 -10.62
C SER A 79 10.47 -13.53 -11.98
N ILE A 80 10.34 -14.86 -12.00
CA ILE A 80 10.03 -15.62 -13.23
C ILE A 80 8.62 -15.21 -13.76
N HIS A 81 7.80 -14.56 -12.93
CA HIS A 81 6.47 -14.06 -13.27
C HIS A 81 6.46 -12.54 -13.47
N ASN A 82 7.30 -12.03 -14.37
CA ASN A 82 7.46 -10.59 -14.60
C ASN A 82 6.22 -9.86 -15.13
N GLU A 83 5.17 -10.58 -15.52
CA GLU A 83 3.92 -10.01 -16.00
C GLU A 83 2.88 -9.92 -14.88
N ILE A 84 2.13 -8.82 -14.80
CA ILE A 84 0.99 -8.69 -13.88
C ILE A 84 -0.25 -9.18 -14.63
N SER A 85 -0.78 -10.35 -14.31
CA SER A 85 -1.92 -10.95 -15.00
C SER A 85 -2.91 -11.57 -14.01
N PRO A 86 -4.18 -11.80 -14.38
CA PRO A 86 -5.16 -12.36 -13.44
C PRO A 86 -4.70 -13.66 -12.77
N GLU A 87 -3.92 -14.48 -13.46
CA GLU A 87 -3.41 -15.78 -12.99
C GLU A 87 -2.46 -15.68 -11.79
N ASN A 88 -1.87 -14.50 -11.54
CA ASN A 88 -0.95 -14.30 -10.43
C ASN A 88 -1.39 -13.20 -9.44
N TYR A 89 -2.65 -12.78 -9.48
CA TYR A 89 -3.21 -11.80 -8.53
C TYR A 89 -3.10 -12.23 -7.07
N ASP A 90 -3.22 -13.53 -6.77
CA ASP A 90 -3.05 -14.03 -5.40
C ASP A 90 -1.62 -13.82 -4.88
N LYS A 91 -0.60 -13.85 -5.76
CA LYS A 91 0.79 -13.55 -5.37
C LYS A 91 0.95 -12.07 -5.04
N PHE A 92 0.37 -11.17 -5.84
CA PHE A 92 0.42 -9.73 -5.53
C PHE A 92 -0.35 -9.40 -4.26
N ARG A 93 -1.50 -10.04 -4.04
CA ARG A 93 -2.25 -9.93 -2.78
C ARG A 93 -1.36 -10.28 -1.59
N GLU A 94 -0.65 -11.40 -1.66
CA GLU A 94 0.28 -11.83 -0.60
C GLU A 94 1.44 -10.86 -0.38
N ILE A 95 2.05 -10.36 -1.47
CA ILE A 95 3.13 -9.35 -1.39
C ILE A 95 2.61 -8.08 -0.69
N ILE A 96 1.44 -7.60 -1.09
CA ILE A 96 0.81 -6.41 -0.51
C ILE A 96 0.49 -6.65 0.97
N GLN A 97 -0.08 -7.80 1.33
CA GLN A 97 -0.36 -8.18 2.72
C GLN A 97 0.92 -8.17 3.57
N ASN A 98 2.01 -8.77 3.08
CA ASN A 98 3.29 -8.80 3.78
C ASN A 98 3.89 -7.40 3.95
N LYS A 99 3.78 -6.54 2.92
CA LYS A 99 4.19 -5.14 3.03
C LYS A 99 3.39 -4.41 4.11
N ILE A 100 2.06 -4.58 4.13
CA ILE A 100 1.20 -3.95 5.13
C ILE A 100 1.59 -4.41 6.54
N ILE A 101 1.79 -5.72 6.76
CA ILE A 101 2.23 -6.28 8.04
C ILE A 101 3.57 -5.67 8.48
N LYS A 102 4.55 -5.60 7.58
CA LYS A 102 5.85 -5.00 7.88
C LYS A 102 5.71 -3.54 8.30
N ARG A 103 4.92 -2.75 7.57
CA ARG A 103 4.64 -1.35 7.92
C ARG A 103 3.92 -1.22 9.26
N ALA A 104 2.99 -2.15 9.56
CA ALA A 104 2.29 -2.17 10.82
C ALA A 104 3.27 -2.37 12.00
N SER A 105 4.17 -3.35 11.89
CA SER A 105 5.23 -3.57 12.87
C SER A 105 6.16 -2.36 13.04
N GLU A 106 6.55 -1.70 11.93
CA GLU A 106 7.35 -0.47 11.96
C GLU A 106 6.62 0.67 12.71
N ILE A 107 5.33 0.87 12.45
CA ILE A 107 4.52 1.90 13.12
C ILE A 107 4.40 1.63 14.62
N GLU A 108 4.14 0.38 15.02
CA GLU A 108 3.99 0.02 16.43
C GLU A 108 5.29 0.24 17.23
N MET A 109 6.43 -0.09 16.62
CA MET A 109 7.73 0.22 17.19
C MET A 109 7.92 1.74 17.39
N LEU A 110 7.59 2.55 16.37
CA LEU A 110 7.71 4.00 16.45
C LEU A 110 6.79 4.61 17.54
N LEU A 111 5.55 4.11 17.65
CA LEU A 111 4.62 4.53 18.70
C LEU A 111 5.17 4.18 20.09
N THR A 112 5.67 2.97 20.27
CA THR A 112 6.29 2.53 21.53
C THR A 112 7.42 3.46 21.95
N VAL A 113 8.36 3.74 21.04
CA VAL A 113 9.49 4.65 21.30
C VAL A 113 8.98 6.06 21.64
N TYR A 114 8.01 6.59 20.87
CA TYR A 114 7.43 7.90 21.12
C TYR A 114 6.81 8.02 22.52
N PHE A 115 6.01 7.04 22.93
CA PHE A 115 5.41 7.03 24.27
C PHE A 115 6.44 6.92 25.39
N GLN A 116 7.46 6.07 25.21
CA GLN A 116 8.55 5.96 26.19
C GLN A 116 9.28 7.30 26.34
N LEU A 117 9.64 7.95 25.23
CA LEU A 117 10.32 9.25 25.27
C LEU A 117 9.49 10.31 26.01
N ASN A 118 8.17 10.36 25.76
CA ASN A 118 7.29 11.30 26.46
C ASN A 118 7.22 11.03 27.97
N HIS A 119 7.21 9.76 28.38
CA HIS A 119 7.29 9.38 29.78
C HIS A 119 8.60 9.85 30.44
N GLU A 120 9.75 9.59 29.81
CA GLU A 120 11.05 10.04 30.32
C GLU A 120 11.13 11.57 30.42
N ILE A 121 10.69 12.30 29.39
CA ILE A 121 10.67 13.76 29.39
C ILE A 121 9.79 14.30 30.53
N SER A 122 8.63 13.68 30.77
CA SER A 122 7.71 14.10 31.83
C SER A 122 8.34 13.93 33.22
N ASN A 123 9.10 12.86 33.43
CA ASN A 123 9.78 12.59 34.71
C ASN A 123 10.96 13.55 34.95
N ILE A 124 11.69 13.95 33.90
CA ILE A 124 12.74 14.97 34.01
C ILE A 124 12.16 16.31 34.46
N ASN A 125 10.99 16.70 33.94
CA ASN A 125 10.36 17.98 34.24
C ASN A 125 9.68 18.05 35.63
N GLN A 126 9.61 16.95 36.37
CA GLN A 126 9.05 16.89 37.72
C GLN A 126 10.10 17.05 38.83
N ILE A 127 11.38 17.16 38.46
CA ILE A 127 12.53 17.41 39.35
C ILE A 127 12.93 18.88 39.25
#